data_AF-A0A5B6X2I1-F1
#
_entry.id   AF-A0A5B6X2I1-F1
#
_cell.length_a   1.000
_cell.length_b   1.000
_cell.length_c   1.000
_cell.angle_alpha   90.00
_cell.angle_beta   90.00
_cell.angle_gamma   90.00
#
_symmetry.space_group_name_H-M   'P 1'
#
loop_
_entity.id
_entity.type
_entity.pdbx_description
1 polymer ?
#
loop_
_entity_poly.entity_id
_entity_poly.type
_entity_poly.pdbx_seq_one_letter_code
_entity_poly.pdbx_strand_id
1 'polypeptide(L)' 'MPELQCKPMLCGLVKRRCPLEIQNIFFSVDLLIMSFGDFYMILCMDWLIEYGVILDYRRKKFLI' A
#
# COMPACT_ATOMS: atom_id res chain seq x y z
N MET A 1 -18.74 0.81 -25.45
CA MET A 1 -17.69 0.56 -24.43
C MET A 1 -18.02 1.47 -23.27
N PRO A 2 -18.30 0.99 -22.04
CA PRO A 2 -18.65 1.88 -20.96
C PRO A 2 -17.39 2.67 -20.57
N GLU A 3 -17.50 3.99 -20.60
CA GLU A 3 -16.48 4.92 -20.16
C GLU A 3 -16.15 4.62 -18.71
N LEU A 4 -14.87 4.33 -18.40
CA LEU A 4 -14.41 4.29 -17.01
C LEU A 4 -14.55 5.71 -16.46
N GLN A 5 -15.68 5.99 -15.80
CA GLN A 5 -15.81 7.16 -14.96
C GLN A 5 -14.92 6.97 -13.74
N CYS A 6 -13.65 7.41 -13.85
CA CYS A 6 -12.78 7.58 -12.70
C CYS A 6 -13.33 8.75 -11.87
N LYS A 7 -14.28 8.46 -10.98
CA LYS A 7 -14.70 9.39 -9.94
C LYS A 7 -13.45 9.82 -9.17
N PRO A 8 -13.20 11.13 -8.96
CA PRO A 8 -12.09 11.56 -8.14
C PRO A 8 -12.29 10.99 -6.73
N MET A 9 -11.41 10.08 -6.33
CA MET A 9 -11.40 9.54 -4.97
C MET A 9 -10.80 10.60 -4.08
N LEU A 10 -11.61 11.08 -3.14
CA LEU A 10 -11.13 12.00 -2.12
C LEU A 10 -10.19 11.23 -1.19
N CYS A 11 -8.89 11.37 -1.43
CA CYS A 11 -7.82 10.90 -0.57
C CYS A 11 -7.74 11.83 0.66
N GLY A 12 -8.72 11.71 1.55
CA GLY A 12 -9.01 12.74 2.55
C GLY A 12 -8.12 12.72 3.80
N LEU A 13 -7.39 11.64 4.05
CA LEU A 13 -6.55 11.52 5.25
C LEU A 13 -5.29 10.69 4.98
N VAL A 14 -4.13 11.28 5.28
CA VAL A 14 -2.86 10.54 5.38
C VAL A 14 -2.57 10.32 6.86
N LYS A 15 -2.45 9.07 7.29
CA LYS A 15 -1.87 8.73 8.58
C LYS A 15 -0.40 8.40 8.40
N ARG A 16 0.46 9.21 9.03
CA ARG A 16 1.91 9.02 8.93
C ARG A 16 2.44 8.03 9.96
N ARG A 17 3.52 7.34 9.62
CA ARG A 17 4.29 6.45 10.51
C ARG A 17 3.43 5.40 11.23
N CYS A 18 2.43 4.87 10.54
CA CYS A 18 1.64 3.77 11.07
C CYS A 18 2.50 2.51 11.16
N PRO A 19 2.43 1.74 12.26
CA PRO A 19 3.07 0.44 12.33
C PRO A 19 2.31 -0.54 11.44
N LEU A 20 3.01 -1.14 10.49
CA LEU A 20 2.52 -2.20 9.63
C LEU A 20 3.31 -3.47 9.90
N GLU A 21 2.62 -4.53 10.30
CA GLU A 21 3.25 -5.83 10.53
C GLU A 21 3.22 -6.66 9.23
N ILE A 22 4.40 -7.04 8.73
CA ILE A 22 4.57 -7.97 7.60
C ILE A 22 5.58 -9.03 8.02
N GLN A 23 5.21 -10.30 7.91
CA GLN A 23 6.10 -11.43 8.26
C GLN A 23 6.73 -11.30 9.67
N ASN A 24 5.95 -10.82 10.65
CA ASN A 24 6.38 -10.63 12.03
C ASN A 24 7.45 -9.52 12.22
N ILE A 25 7.57 -8.61 11.25
CA ILE A 25 8.43 -7.42 11.27
C ILE A 25 7.54 -6.17 11.18
N PHE A 26 7.81 -5.16 11.98
CA PHE A 26 7.08 -3.89 11.97
C PHE A 26 7.77 -2.85 11.10
N PHE A 27 7.04 -2.33 10.13
CA PHE A 27 7.45 -1.23 9.26
C PHE A 27 6.70 0.03 9.64
N SER A 28 7.40 1.17 9.70
CA SER A 28 6.75 2.47 9.83
C SER A 28 6.42 2.97 8.42
N VAL A 29 5.14 3.10 8.10
CA VAL A 29 4.67 3.49 6.76
C VAL A 29 3.62 4.60 6.82
N ASP A 30 3.56 5.41 5.77
CA ASP A 30 2.51 6.39 5.60
C ASP A 30 1.33 5.74 4.87
N LEU A 31 0.14 5.76 5.50
CA LEU A 31 -1.07 5.15 4.97
C LEU A 31 -2.05 6.21 4.51
N LEU A 32 -2.54 6.06 3.28
CA LEU A 32 -3.62 6.87 2.76
C LEU A 32 -4.96 6.17 2.99
N ILE A 33 -5.86 6.84 3.70
CA ILE A 33 -7.21 6.31 3.93
C ILE A 33 -8.08 6.69 2.73
N MET A 34 -8.55 5.68 2.01
CA MET A 34 -9.46 5.84 0.89
C MET A 34 -10.50 4.70 0.87
N SER A 35 -11.74 5.02 0.51
CA SER A 35 -12.78 4.03 0.27
C SER A 35 -12.59 3.44 -1.13
N PHE A 36 -11.86 2.34 -1.24
CA PHE A 36 -11.55 1.69 -2.52
C PHE A 36 -12.10 0.25 -2.59
N GLY A 37 -13.37 0.11 -2.97
CA GLY A 37 -14.00 -1.19 -3.25
C GLY A 37 -13.75 -2.24 -2.16
N ASP A 38 -13.27 -3.42 -2.59
CA ASP A 38 -13.04 -4.59 -1.73
C ASP A 38 -11.63 -4.65 -1.11
N PHE A 39 -10.85 -3.57 -1.20
CA PHE A 39 -9.49 -3.54 -0.68
C PHE A 39 -9.46 -2.91 0.72
N TYR A 40 -8.92 -3.65 1.68
CA TYR A 40 -8.75 -3.15 3.05
C TYR A 40 -7.62 -2.12 3.18
N MET A 41 -6.54 -2.27 2.39
CA MET A 41 -5.37 -1.40 2.44
C MET A 41 -4.62 -1.44 1.11
N ILE A 42 -4.22 -0.27 0.61
CA ILE A 42 -3.30 -0.14 -0.51
C ILE A 42 -2.00 0.44 0.04
N LEU A 43 -0.91 -0.29 -0.17
CA LEU A 43 0.42 0.13 0.23
C LEU A 43 1.19 0.53 -1.01
N CYS A 44 1.74 1.74 -1.02
CA CYS A 44 2.52 2.26 -2.15
C CYS A 44 3.90 1.57 -2.22
N MET A 45 4.73 1.98 -3.19
CA MET A 45 6.06 1.38 -3.40
C MET A 45 7.17 2.13 -2.65
N ASP A 46 6.84 3.24 -1.99
CA ASP A 46 7.74 4.11 -1.24
C ASP A 46 8.43 3.37 -0.08
N TRP A 47 7.66 2.64 0.72
CA TRP A 47 8.21 1.85 1.83
C TRP A 47 9.15 0.73 1.34
N LEU A 48 8.91 0.13 0.16
CA LEU A 48 9.79 -0.93 -0.35
C LEU A 48 11.23 -0.41 -0.51
N ILE A 49 11.37 0.83 -1.00
CA ILE A 49 12.67 1.48 -1.21
C ILE A 49 13.28 1.86 0.14
N GLU A 50 12.49 2.38 1.07
CA GLU A 50 12.94 2.78 2.40
C GLU A 50 13.55 1.61 3.19
N TYR A 51 12.95 0.42 3.09
CA TYR A 51 13.36 -0.77 3.83
C TYR A 51 14.17 -1.78 2.99
N GLY A 52 14.49 -1.46 1.74
CA GLY A 52 15.26 -2.35 0.85
C GLY A 52 14.57 -3.67 0.51
N VAL A 53 13.24 -3.71 0.54
CA VAL A 53 12.45 -4.92 0.32
C VAL A 53 12.48 -5.30 -1.16
N ILE A 54 12.81 -6.56 -1.44
CA ILE A 54 12.83 -7.12 -2.78
C ILE A 54 11.50 -7.80 -3.07
N LEU A 55 10.82 -7.36 -4.13
CA LEU A 55 9.64 -8.06 -4.65
C LEU A 55 10.08 -9.18 -5.59
N ASP A 56 9.98 -10.44 -5.14
CA ASP A 56 10.17 -11.60 -6.00
C ASP A 56 8.88 -11.86 -6.78
N TYR A 57 8.84 -11.38 -8.03
CA TYR A 57 7.71 -11.57 -8.94
C TYR A 57 7.38 -13.06 -9.19
N ARG A 58 8.41 -13.91 -9.35
CA ARG A 58 8.20 -15.33 -9.66
C ARG A 58 7.57 -16.07 -8.49
N ARG A 59 8.02 -15.75 -7.26
CA ARG A 59 7.49 -16.36 -6.04
C ARG A 59 6.24 -15.66 -5.52
N LYS A 60 5.90 -14.48 -6.03
CA LYS A 60 4.84 -13.59 -5.53
C LYS A 60 5.02 -13.33 -4.03
N LYS A 61 6.25 -13.04 -3.61
CA LYS A 61 6.64 -12.83 -2.20
C LYS A 61 7.49 -11.58 -2.06
N PHE A 62 7.40 -10.97 -0.89
CA PHE A 62 8.34 -9.95 -0.43
C PHE A 62 9.49 -10.64 0.29
N LEU A 63 10.71 -10.30 -0.08
CA LEU A 63 11.94 -10.70 0.59
C LEU A 63 12.45 -9.46 1.32
N ILE A 64 12.56 -9.57 2.63
CA ILE A 64 13.06 -8.54 3.53
C ILE A 64 14.50 -8.92 3.90
#